data_AF-A0AAP3BEZ5-F1
#
_entry.id   AF-A0AAP3BEZ5-F1
#
_cell.length_a   1.000
_cell.length_b   1.000
_cell.length_c   1.000
_cell.angle_alpha   90.00
_cell.angle_beta   90.00
_cell.angle_gamma   90.00
#
_symmetry.space_group_name_H-M   'P 1'
#
loop_
_entity.id
_entity.type
_entity.pdbx_description
1 polymer ?
#
loop_
_entity_poly.entity_id
_entity_poly.type
_entity_poly.pdbx_seq_one_letter_code
_entity_poly.pdbx_strand_id
1 'polypeptide(L)'
;NNMRLPIVIVEMLQRKSGNDLCLPSDCEFLSLDIESKIGVHLGATTLKRLLGFAKDERAPHASTLEVIAQYLGFPHWEQVLDEADNWNSCFDRPKHILRSADLDAGDEVRISYKPDRMVTFRYVGDNWYEVVKRENDKLVEGDRLCILAFELHRSFYASEVIRDGESLGTYTAAISTGIRHLELIRYTSFEQFRTGEAFFRFYGKLKK
;
A
#
# COMPACT_ATOMS: atom_id res chain seq x y z
N ASN A 1 -2.26 -10.20 35.83
CA ASN A 1 -2.07 -9.99 34.38
C ASN A 1 -1.61 -8.55 34.20
N ASN A 2 -0.32 -8.33 34.00
CA ASN A 2 0.31 -6.99 34.05
C ASN A 2 0.05 -6.30 32.69
N MET A 3 -0.98 -5.45 32.59
CA MET A 3 -1.38 -4.88 31.31
C MET A 3 -0.57 -3.61 31.00
N ARG A 4 0.41 -3.76 30.11
CA ARG A 4 1.09 -2.68 29.41
C ARG A 4 0.35 -2.41 28.10
N LEU A 5 0.31 -1.14 27.66
CA LEU A 5 -0.22 -0.81 26.35
C LEU A 5 0.62 -1.51 25.25
N PRO A 6 -0.03 -2.04 24.20
CA PRO A 6 0.64 -2.47 22.98
C PRO A 6 1.52 -1.36 22.41
N ILE A 7 2.67 -1.73 21.83
CA ILE A 7 3.65 -0.78 21.28
C ILE A 7 3.03 0.16 20.24
N VAL A 8 2.13 -0.36 19.41
CA VAL A 8 1.41 0.41 18.39
C VAL A 8 0.62 1.57 19.00
N ILE A 9 -0.08 1.31 20.12
CA ILE A 9 -0.86 2.35 20.80
C ILE A 9 0.07 3.38 21.45
N VAL A 10 1.25 2.97 21.92
CA VAL A 10 2.30 3.89 22.39
C VAL A 10 2.77 4.78 21.25
N GLU A 11 2.99 4.24 20.05
CA GLU A 11 3.36 5.04 18.88
C GLU A 11 2.27 6.04 18.47
N MET A 12 0.99 5.66 18.57
CA MET A 12 -0.13 6.57 18.32
C MET A 12 -0.11 7.74 19.32
N LEU A 13 0.15 7.46 20.60
CA LEU A 13 0.29 8.49 21.64
C LEU A 13 1.50 9.40 21.40
N GLN A 14 2.65 8.84 21.00
CA GLN A 14 3.85 9.62 20.66
C GLN A 14 3.56 10.60 19.53
N ARG A 15 2.91 10.13 18.45
CA ARG A 15 2.54 10.98 17.31
C ARG A 15 1.54 12.07 17.66
N LYS A 16 0.55 11.76 18.51
CA LYS A 16 -0.48 12.72 18.92
C LYS A 16 0.05 13.78 19.88
N SER A 17 0.94 13.39 20.78
CA SER A 17 1.55 14.26 21.79
C SER A 17 2.74 15.07 21.25
N GLY A 18 3.40 14.57 20.20
CA GLY A 18 4.65 15.13 19.69
C GLY A 18 5.85 14.89 20.62
N ASN A 19 5.74 13.95 21.56
CA ASN A 19 6.78 13.57 22.51
C ASN A 19 7.08 12.07 22.35
N ASP A 20 8.35 11.67 22.41
CA ASP A 20 8.76 10.28 22.23
C ASP A 20 8.40 9.35 23.41
N LEU A 21 7.90 9.90 24.53
CA LEU A 21 7.47 9.18 25.72
C LEU A 21 8.53 8.17 26.21
N CYS A 22 9.80 8.59 26.22
CA CYS A 22 10.95 7.74 26.52
C CYS A 22 11.31 7.74 28.01
N LEU A 23 10.89 8.77 28.75
CA LEU A 23 11.24 8.99 30.15
C LEU A 23 9.99 8.94 31.04
N PRO A 24 10.14 8.55 32.32
CA PRO A 24 9.04 8.65 33.29
C PRO A 24 8.46 10.06 33.39
N SER A 25 9.28 11.12 33.23
CA SER A 25 8.87 12.52 33.24
C SER A 25 7.96 12.92 32.08
N ASP A 26 8.00 12.17 30.97
CA ASP A 26 7.13 12.43 29.82
C ASP A 26 5.68 12.04 30.14
N CYS A 27 5.44 11.24 31.18
CA CYS A 27 4.10 10.93 31.65
C CYS A 27 3.41 12.13 32.29
N GLU A 28 4.15 13.00 32.98
CA GLU A 28 3.65 14.29 33.48
C GLU A 28 3.26 15.21 32.33
N PHE A 29 4.12 15.29 31.30
CA PHE A 29 3.80 16.03 30.08
C PHE A 29 2.53 15.49 29.40
N LEU A 30 2.46 14.18 29.17
CA LEU A 30 1.31 13.55 28.53
C LEU A 30 0.02 13.73 29.35
N SER A 31 0.09 13.65 30.68
CA SER A 31 -1.03 13.92 31.57
C SER A 31 -1.60 15.32 31.37
N LEU A 32 -0.71 16.33 31.34
CA LEU A 32 -1.09 17.73 31.10
C LEU A 32 -1.62 17.95 29.68
N ASP A 33 -1.00 17.33 28.67
CA ASP A 33 -1.44 17.45 27.28
C ASP A 33 -2.83 16.83 27.07
N ILE A 34 -3.10 15.66 27.66
CA ILE A 34 -4.43 15.03 27.67
C ILE A 34 -5.45 15.97 28.31
N GLU A 35 -5.17 16.48 29.50
CA GLU A 35 -6.07 17.38 30.22
C GLU A 35 -6.34 18.66 29.42
N SER A 36 -5.31 19.23 28.78
CA SER A 36 -5.44 20.43 27.96
C SER A 36 -6.30 20.24 26.70
N LYS A 37 -6.26 19.05 26.09
CA LYS A 37 -6.95 18.76 24.81
C LYS A 37 -8.38 18.27 24.98
N ILE A 38 -8.66 17.47 26.00
CA ILE A 38 -9.99 16.87 26.19
C ILE A 38 -10.66 17.23 27.52
N GLY A 39 -10.00 18.01 28.38
CA GLY A 39 -10.56 18.48 29.65
C GLY A 39 -10.69 17.40 30.73
N VAL A 40 -10.07 16.23 30.53
CA VAL A 40 -10.11 15.11 31.48
C VAL A 40 -8.71 14.84 32.02
N HIS A 41 -8.58 14.83 33.35
CA HIS A 41 -7.31 14.54 33.99
C HIS A 41 -7.03 13.03 34.03
N LEU A 42 -5.92 12.60 33.41
CA LEU A 42 -5.38 11.26 33.55
C LEU A 42 -4.03 11.32 34.27
N GLY A 43 -3.96 10.84 35.50
CA GLY A 43 -2.77 11.01 36.34
C GLY A 43 -1.51 10.33 35.80
N ALA A 44 -0.37 11.00 35.94
CA ALA A 44 0.94 10.53 35.46
C ALA A 44 1.34 9.15 36.02
N THR A 45 0.93 8.80 37.25
CA THR A 45 1.18 7.47 37.83
C THR A 45 0.48 6.34 37.07
N THR A 46 -0.73 6.61 36.56
CA THR A 46 -1.47 5.67 35.71
C THR A 46 -0.79 5.52 34.35
N LEU A 47 -0.36 6.63 33.74
CA LEU A 47 0.38 6.63 32.48
C LEU A 47 1.73 5.89 32.61
N LYS A 48 2.47 6.11 33.69
CA LYS A 48 3.72 5.39 33.98
C LYS A 48 3.51 3.89 34.01
N ARG A 49 2.41 3.40 34.58
CA ARG A 49 2.07 1.98 34.56
C ARG A 49 1.75 1.49 33.15
N LEU A 50 0.88 2.20 32.44
CA LEU A 50 0.43 1.84 31.09
C LEU A 50 1.57 1.79 30.07
N LEU A 51 2.52 2.72 30.16
CA LEU A 51 3.70 2.80 29.29
C LEU A 51 4.83 1.85 29.72
N GLY A 52 4.75 1.28 30.93
CA GLY A 52 5.70 0.31 31.47
C GLY A 52 6.85 0.88 32.29
N PHE A 53 6.78 2.15 32.69
CA PHE A 53 7.73 2.80 33.61
C PHE A 53 7.51 2.42 35.08
N ALA A 54 6.34 1.90 35.43
CA ALA A 54 6.02 1.42 36.78
C ALA A 54 5.40 0.01 36.70
N LYS A 55 5.80 -0.87 37.63
CA LYS A 55 5.20 -2.21 37.77
C LYS A 55 3.95 -2.14 38.63
N ASP A 56 2.82 -2.58 38.11
CA ASP A 56 1.58 -2.70 38.87
C ASP A 56 0.63 -3.68 38.17
N GLU A 57 0.26 -4.75 38.87
CA GLU A 57 -0.48 -5.87 38.31
C GLU A 57 -1.98 -5.61 38.12
N ARG A 58 -2.47 -4.44 38.53
CA ARG A 58 -3.89 -4.06 38.40
C ARG A 58 -4.23 -3.75 36.94
N ALA A 59 -5.32 -4.31 36.45
CA ALA A 59 -5.86 -3.93 35.15
C ALA A 59 -6.28 -2.44 35.15
N PRO A 60 -6.07 -1.71 34.04
CA PRO A 60 -6.60 -0.36 33.92
C PRO A 60 -8.12 -0.39 33.96
N HIS A 61 -8.71 0.65 34.56
CA HIS A 61 -10.16 0.81 34.55
C HIS A 61 -10.64 1.14 33.14
N ALA A 62 -11.83 0.66 32.75
CA ALA A 62 -12.38 0.93 31.42
C ALA A 62 -12.42 2.44 31.11
N SER A 63 -12.75 3.27 32.10
CA SER A 63 -12.73 4.74 31.95
C SER A 63 -11.35 5.31 31.62
N THR A 64 -10.26 4.69 32.08
CA THR A 64 -8.90 5.11 31.71
C THR A 64 -8.64 4.87 30.22
N LEU A 65 -9.10 3.74 29.70
CA LEU A 65 -8.94 3.39 28.30
C LEU A 65 -9.79 4.30 27.40
N GLU A 66 -11.01 4.65 27.83
CA GLU A 66 -11.86 5.61 27.13
C GLU A 66 -11.23 7.00 27.04
N VAL A 67 -10.55 7.46 28.12
CA VAL A 67 -9.83 8.75 28.09
C VAL A 67 -8.69 8.73 27.08
N ILE A 68 -7.98 7.61 26.96
CA ILE A 68 -6.92 7.44 25.95
C ILE A 68 -7.52 7.44 24.53
N ALA A 69 -8.64 6.75 24.33
CA ALA A 69 -9.34 6.72 23.04
C ALA A 69 -9.76 8.13 22.60
N GLN A 70 -10.40 8.88 23.49
CA GLN A 70 -10.83 10.27 23.22
C GLN A 70 -9.64 11.17 22.89
N TYR A 71 -8.53 11.05 23.63
CA TYR A 71 -7.31 11.80 23.36
C TYR A 71 -6.73 11.49 21.97
N LEU A 72 -6.74 10.22 21.57
CA LEU A 72 -6.31 9.78 20.24
C LEU A 72 -7.30 10.19 19.13
N GLY A 73 -8.52 10.61 19.48
CA GLY A 73 -9.56 11.05 18.55
C GLY A 73 -10.56 9.95 18.16
N PHE A 74 -10.57 8.83 18.90
CA PHE A 74 -11.52 7.73 18.70
C PHE A 74 -12.71 7.86 19.67
N PRO A 75 -13.92 7.42 19.25
CA PRO A 75 -15.10 7.46 20.12
C PRO A 75 -14.97 6.57 21.36
N HIS A 76 -14.46 5.34 21.18
CA HIS A 76 -14.29 4.35 22.25
C HIS A 76 -12.95 3.61 22.10
N TRP A 77 -12.58 2.90 23.17
CA TRP A 77 -11.35 2.10 23.19
C TRP A 77 -11.33 0.99 22.14
N GLU A 78 -12.48 0.41 21.81
CA GLU A 78 -12.60 -0.67 20.81
C GLU A 78 -12.06 -0.25 19.44
N GLN A 79 -12.35 0.98 18.97
CA GLN A 79 -11.82 1.45 17.69
C GLN A 79 -10.31 1.71 17.73
N VAL A 80 -9.72 1.97 18.90
CA VAL A 80 -8.26 2.06 19.05
C VAL A 80 -7.64 0.68 18.86
N LEU A 81 -8.29 -0.39 19.34
CA LEU A 81 -7.82 -1.76 19.13
C LEU A 81 -7.93 -2.16 17.66
N ASP A 82 -9.05 -1.84 17.00
CA ASP A 82 -9.23 -2.10 15.56
C ASP A 82 -8.16 -1.38 14.72
N GLU A 83 -7.89 -0.11 15.00
CA GLU A 83 -6.84 0.66 14.33
C GLU A 83 -5.45 0.08 14.61
N ALA A 84 -5.18 -0.32 15.86
CA ALA A 84 -3.90 -0.92 16.23
C ALA A 84 -3.67 -2.29 15.58
N ASP A 85 -4.73 -3.07 15.34
CA ASP A 85 -4.67 -4.33 14.60
C ASP A 85 -4.43 -4.09 13.10
N ASN A 86 -5.16 -3.12 12.52
CA ASN A 86 -4.97 -2.67 11.14
C ASN A 86 -3.56 -2.07 10.89
N TRP A 87 -2.92 -1.50 11.92
CA TRP A 87 -1.53 -1.03 11.86
C TRP A 87 -0.52 -2.17 11.63
N ASN A 88 -0.82 -3.37 12.14
CA ASN A 88 0.04 -4.55 11.99
C ASN A 88 -0.20 -5.31 10.69
N SER A 89 -1.41 -5.25 10.14
CA SER A 89 -1.74 -5.76 8.82
C SER A 89 -3.08 -5.20 8.34
N CYS A 90 -3.11 -4.61 7.15
CA CYS A 90 -4.35 -4.13 6.55
C CYS A 90 -4.63 -4.87 5.24
N PHE A 91 -5.86 -5.36 5.06
CA PHE A 91 -6.37 -5.84 3.78
C PHE A 91 -6.78 -4.66 2.89
N ASP A 92 -5.85 -3.75 2.62
CA ASP A 92 -6.11 -2.68 1.66
C ASP A 92 -5.62 -3.09 0.28
N ARG A 93 -6.41 -2.79 -0.77
CA ARG A 93 -5.89 -2.85 -2.15
C ARG A 93 -5.11 -1.56 -2.33
N PRO A 94 -3.77 -1.60 -2.30
CA PRO A 94 -3.06 -0.35 -2.24
C PRO A 94 -3.28 0.35 -3.57
N LYS A 95 -3.78 1.59 -3.55
CA LYS A 95 -4.08 2.40 -4.76
C LYS A 95 -2.86 2.63 -5.66
N HIS A 96 -1.69 2.17 -5.24
CA HIS A 96 -0.40 2.29 -5.89
C HIS A 96 0.13 0.96 -6.47
N ILE A 97 -0.66 -0.12 -6.43
CA ILE A 97 -0.29 -1.43 -6.99
C ILE A 97 -1.24 -1.80 -8.14
N LEU A 98 -0.65 -2.18 -9.26
CA LEU A 98 -1.33 -2.77 -10.40
C LEU A 98 -0.87 -4.22 -10.52
N ARG A 99 -1.77 -5.18 -10.26
CA ARG A 99 -1.46 -6.61 -10.37
C ARG A 99 -1.83 -7.10 -11.77
N SER A 100 -0.98 -7.94 -12.35
CA SER A 100 -1.23 -8.57 -13.65
C SER A 100 -2.53 -9.38 -13.68
N ALA A 101 -2.94 -9.93 -12.53
CA ALA A 101 -4.20 -10.65 -12.37
C ALA A 101 -5.46 -9.77 -12.56
N ASP A 102 -5.33 -8.44 -12.54
CA ASP A 102 -6.42 -7.47 -12.69
C ASP A 102 -6.50 -6.89 -14.13
N LEU A 103 -5.68 -7.41 -15.06
CA LEU A 103 -5.53 -6.92 -16.43
C LEU A 103 -6.16 -7.86 -17.45
N ASP A 104 -6.72 -7.26 -18.50
CA ASP A 104 -7.23 -7.98 -19.67
C ASP A 104 -6.19 -7.95 -20.79
N ALA A 105 -6.11 -9.04 -21.57
CA ALA A 105 -5.17 -9.10 -22.69
C ALA A 105 -5.40 -7.94 -23.67
N GLY A 106 -4.32 -7.23 -24.00
CA GLY A 106 -4.34 -6.00 -24.77
C GLY A 106 -4.18 -4.73 -23.94
N ASP A 107 -4.47 -4.76 -22.63
CA ASP A 107 -4.24 -3.62 -21.74
C ASP A 107 -2.78 -3.18 -21.79
N GLU A 108 -2.54 -1.87 -21.74
CA GLU A 108 -1.18 -1.32 -21.73
C GLU A 108 -0.86 -0.68 -20.37
N VAL A 109 0.33 -0.97 -19.86
CA VAL A 109 0.88 -0.39 -18.63
C VAL A 109 2.05 0.50 -19.01
N ARG A 110 1.97 1.77 -18.66
CA ARG A 110 3.05 2.74 -18.85
C ARG A 110 3.70 3.05 -17.52
N ILE A 111 5.03 2.96 -17.48
CA ILE A 111 5.83 3.36 -16.33
C ILE A 111 6.86 4.41 -16.72
N SER A 112 7.22 5.27 -15.76
CA SER A 112 8.41 6.13 -15.87
C SER A 112 9.25 6.12 -14.61
N TYR A 113 10.56 6.32 -14.76
CA TYR A 113 11.53 6.37 -13.65
C TYR A 113 12.83 7.08 -14.05
N LYS A 114 13.70 7.44 -13.09
CA LYS A 114 14.92 8.22 -13.39
C LYS A 114 15.98 7.40 -14.15
N PRO A 115 16.84 8.05 -14.98
CA PRO A 115 16.81 9.46 -15.37
C PRO A 115 16.00 9.62 -16.67
N ASP A 116 14.69 9.86 -16.53
CA ASP A 116 13.78 10.10 -17.66
C ASP A 116 13.65 8.90 -18.63
N ARG A 117 13.41 7.73 -18.03
CA ARG A 117 13.08 6.51 -18.75
C ARG A 117 11.57 6.33 -18.75
N MET A 118 11.04 5.92 -19.89
CA MET A 118 9.63 5.56 -20.04
C MET A 118 9.52 4.26 -20.83
N VAL A 119 8.67 3.36 -20.36
CA VAL A 119 8.36 2.11 -21.07
C VAL A 119 6.87 1.87 -21.02
N THR A 120 6.31 1.45 -22.16
CA THR A 120 4.93 1.00 -22.28
C THR A 120 4.93 -0.48 -22.61
N PHE A 121 4.24 -1.26 -21.77
CA PHE A 121 4.11 -2.69 -21.85
C PHE A 121 2.68 -3.03 -22.25
N ARG A 122 2.48 -3.96 -23.18
CA ARG A 122 1.17 -4.54 -23.47
C ARG A 122 1.03 -5.89 -22.81
N TYR A 123 -0.02 -6.06 -22.03
CA TYR A 123 -0.33 -7.33 -21.40
C TYR A 123 -0.82 -8.33 -22.45
N VAL A 124 -0.20 -9.51 -22.47
CA VAL A 124 -0.53 -10.60 -23.42
C VAL A 124 -1.14 -11.83 -22.74
N GLY A 125 -1.35 -11.77 -21.42
CA GLY A 125 -1.91 -12.86 -20.61
C GLY A 125 -0.85 -13.58 -19.76
N ASP A 126 -1.30 -14.33 -18.75
CA ASP A 126 -0.45 -15.17 -17.89
C ASP A 126 0.77 -14.46 -17.29
N ASN A 127 0.60 -13.21 -16.83
CA ASN A 127 1.67 -12.34 -16.31
C ASN A 127 2.73 -11.91 -17.35
N TRP A 128 2.52 -12.21 -18.63
CA TRP A 128 3.41 -11.82 -19.70
C TRP A 128 3.03 -10.48 -20.32
N TYR A 129 4.06 -9.72 -20.64
CA TYR A 129 3.98 -8.41 -21.26
C TYR A 129 4.93 -8.33 -22.44
N GLU A 130 4.58 -7.53 -23.43
CA GLU A 130 5.44 -7.18 -24.56
C GLU A 130 5.76 -5.69 -24.51
N VAL A 131 7.03 -5.32 -24.73
CA VAL A 131 7.43 -3.91 -24.81
C VAL A 131 6.94 -3.33 -26.14
N VAL A 132 6.02 -2.37 -26.06
CA VAL A 132 5.44 -1.70 -27.24
C VAL A 132 6.19 -0.42 -27.57
N LYS A 133 6.61 0.32 -26.55
CA LYS A 133 7.30 1.59 -26.72
C LYS A 133 8.31 1.79 -25.61
N ARG A 134 9.47 2.34 -25.95
CA ARG A 134 10.50 2.69 -24.96
C ARG A 134 11.20 4.01 -25.26
N GLU A 135 11.59 4.70 -24.19
CA GLU A 135 12.40 5.92 -24.23
C GLU A 135 13.51 5.77 -23.16
N ASN A 136 14.77 5.83 -23.60
CA ASN A 136 15.97 5.75 -22.75
C ASN A 136 16.12 4.47 -21.88
N ASP A 137 15.51 3.35 -22.29
CA ASP A 137 15.55 2.08 -21.55
C ASP A 137 16.55 1.05 -22.13
N LYS A 138 16.96 0.07 -21.31
CA LYS A 138 17.73 -1.11 -21.74
C LYS A 138 16.85 -2.15 -22.46
N LEU A 139 15.54 -2.07 -22.21
CA LEU A 139 14.54 -2.86 -22.90
C LEU A 139 14.39 -2.40 -24.35
N VAL A 140 14.10 -3.35 -25.23
CA VAL A 140 13.89 -3.15 -26.66
C VAL A 140 12.45 -3.50 -26.98
N GLU A 141 11.88 -2.82 -27.98
CA GLU A 141 10.53 -3.13 -28.47
C GLU A 141 10.47 -4.58 -28.96
N GLY A 142 9.41 -5.30 -28.56
CA GLY A 142 9.27 -6.74 -28.78
C GLY A 142 9.85 -7.63 -27.67
N ASP A 143 10.62 -7.10 -26.72
CA ASP A 143 11.02 -7.87 -25.54
C ASP A 143 9.78 -8.36 -24.79
N ARG A 144 9.81 -9.61 -24.34
CA ARG A 144 8.74 -10.21 -23.54
C ARG A 144 9.16 -10.38 -22.09
N LEU A 145 8.35 -9.90 -21.15
CA LEU A 145 8.67 -9.87 -19.73
C LEU A 145 7.57 -10.55 -18.91
N CYS A 146 7.97 -11.36 -17.94
CA CYS A 146 7.06 -11.92 -16.94
C CYS A 146 7.08 -11.03 -15.69
N ILE A 147 5.94 -10.39 -15.39
CA ILE A 147 5.79 -9.39 -14.34
C ILE A 147 4.52 -9.70 -13.55
N LEU A 148 4.62 -9.80 -12.22
CA LEU A 148 3.48 -10.10 -11.36
C LEU A 148 2.66 -8.85 -10.99
N ALA A 149 3.35 -7.74 -10.76
CA ALA A 149 2.73 -6.48 -10.40
C ALA A 149 3.68 -5.31 -10.67
N PHE A 150 3.08 -4.12 -10.83
CA PHE A 150 3.76 -2.85 -10.83
C PHE A 150 3.37 -2.08 -9.57
N GLU A 151 4.36 -1.55 -8.86
CA GLU A 151 4.15 -0.83 -7.61
C GLU A 151 4.78 0.57 -7.71
N LEU A 152 3.95 1.61 -7.60
CA LEU A 152 4.43 2.99 -7.58
C LEU A 152 5.41 3.16 -6.41
N HIS A 153 6.51 3.88 -6.65
CA HIS A 153 7.60 4.15 -5.70
C HIS A 153 8.48 2.95 -5.31
N ARG A 154 8.24 1.75 -5.85
CA ARG A 154 9.16 0.60 -5.69
C ARG A 154 9.92 0.31 -6.97
N SER A 155 10.97 -0.51 -6.85
CA SER A 155 11.70 -1.04 -7.98
C SER A 155 10.77 -1.88 -8.87
N PHE A 156 10.98 -1.76 -10.17
CA PHE A 156 10.37 -2.62 -11.17
C PHE A 156 11.14 -3.94 -11.23
N TYR A 157 10.43 -5.07 -11.24
CA TYR A 157 11.03 -6.39 -11.33
C TYR A 157 10.27 -7.25 -12.35
N ALA A 158 11.02 -7.86 -13.26
CA ALA A 158 10.57 -8.93 -14.14
C ALA A 158 11.35 -10.20 -13.79
N SER A 159 10.62 -11.30 -13.56
CA SER A 159 11.22 -12.58 -13.22
C SER A 159 11.92 -13.24 -14.40
N GLU A 160 11.51 -12.89 -15.62
CA GLU A 160 12.08 -13.41 -16.86
C GLU A 160 11.94 -12.35 -17.95
N VAL A 161 12.96 -12.23 -18.79
CA VAL A 161 12.97 -11.40 -20.00
C VAL A 161 13.40 -12.26 -21.17
N ILE A 162 12.59 -12.29 -22.22
CA ILE A 162 12.87 -13.01 -23.46
C ILE A 162 13.09 -12.00 -24.58
N ARG A 163 14.20 -12.12 -25.28
CA ARG A 163 14.54 -11.34 -26.48
C ARG A 163 14.85 -12.29 -27.63
N ASP A 164 14.17 -12.13 -28.76
CA ASP A 164 14.36 -12.98 -29.94
C ASP A 164 14.27 -14.50 -29.66
N GLY A 165 13.46 -14.87 -28.67
CA GLY A 165 13.28 -16.26 -28.24
C GLY A 165 14.29 -16.78 -27.22
N GLU A 166 15.30 -15.99 -26.85
CA GLU A 166 16.30 -16.34 -25.84
C GLU A 166 16.01 -15.67 -24.50
N SER A 167 16.20 -16.42 -23.42
CA SER A 167 16.09 -15.91 -22.04
C SER A 167 17.32 -15.06 -21.69
N LEU A 168 17.08 -13.82 -21.28
CA LEU A 168 18.07 -12.92 -20.69
C LEU A 168 18.06 -12.98 -19.16
N GLY A 169 17.15 -13.75 -18.57
CA GLY A 169 16.96 -13.91 -17.13
C GLY A 169 16.18 -12.78 -16.48
N THR A 170 16.39 -12.59 -15.17
CA THR A 170 15.67 -11.59 -14.37
C THR A 170 16.12 -10.17 -14.72
N TYR A 171 15.19 -9.23 -14.71
CA TYR A 171 15.48 -7.81 -14.91
C TYR A 171 14.90 -6.96 -13.79
N THR A 172 15.74 -6.08 -13.23
CA THR A 172 15.32 -5.13 -12.20
C THR A 172 15.64 -3.70 -12.67
N ALA A 173 14.68 -2.81 -12.58
CA ALA A 173 14.85 -1.38 -12.88
C ALA A 173 14.29 -0.49 -11.78
N ALA A 174 14.52 0.81 -11.91
CA ALA A 174 14.11 1.81 -10.93
C ALA A 174 14.63 1.56 -9.50
N ILE A 175 15.76 0.86 -9.33
CA ILE A 175 16.29 0.42 -8.03
C ILE A 175 16.45 1.57 -7.03
N SER A 176 16.96 2.72 -7.49
CA SER A 176 17.28 3.86 -6.61
C SER A 176 16.12 4.83 -6.37
N THR A 177 15.09 4.82 -7.20
CA THR A 177 14.04 5.87 -7.20
C THR A 177 12.61 5.34 -7.20
N GLY A 178 12.47 4.05 -7.48
CA GLY A 178 11.21 3.39 -7.79
C GLY A 178 10.52 3.96 -9.02
N ILE A 179 9.42 3.32 -9.39
CA ILE A 179 8.50 3.82 -10.41
C ILE A 179 7.97 5.19 -9.96
N ARG A 180 8.12 6.21 -10.81
CA ARG A 180 7.69 7.60 -10.57
C ARG A 180 6.29 7.88 -11.12
N HIS A 181 5.94 7.21 -12.20
CA HIS A 181 4.61 7.27 -12.81
C HIS A 181 4.18 5.86 -13.20
N LEU A 182 2.92 5.53 -12.93
CA LEU A 182 2.29 4.26 -13.28
C LEU A 182 0.89 4.57 -13.82
N GLU A 183 0.64 4.17 -15.06
CA GLU A 183 -0.62 4.42 -15.76
C GLU A 183 -1.09 3.13 -16.43
N LEU A 184 -2.39 2.83 -16.28
CA LEU A 184 -3.07 1.74 -16.98
C LEU A 184 -3.95 2.31 -18.09
N ILE A 185 -3.74 1.82 -19.30
CA ILE A 185 -4.49 2.17 -20.49
C ILE A 185 -5.29 0.93 -20.88
N ARG A 186 -6.59 0.95 -20.61
CA ARG A 186 -7.47 -0.19 -20.88
C ARG A 186 -7.66 -0.40 -22.38
N TYR A 187 -7.53 -1.64 -22.82
CA TYR A 187 -7.91 -2.02 -24.17
C TYR A 187 -9.43 -1.99 -24.31
N THR A 188 -9.93 -0.98 -25.02
CA THR A 188 -11.37 -0.89 -25.29
C THR A 188 -11.67 -1.55 -26.63
N SER A 189 -12.37 -2.69 -26.60
CA SER A 189 -12.79 -3.45 -27.79
C SER A 189 -13.75 -2.70 -28.74
N PHE A 190 -14.11 -1.44 -28.44
CA PHE A 190 -14.98 -0.60 -29.26
C PHE A 190 -14.39 -0.24 -30.64
N GLU A 191 -13.06 -0.29 -30.82
CA GLU A 191 -12.44 0.03 -32.12
C GLU A 191 -12.66 -1.04 -33.20
N GLN A 192 -13.00 -2.28 -32.84
CA GLN A 192 -13.34 -3.32 -33.83
C GLN A 192 -14.73 -3.11 -34.47
N PHE A 193 -15.60 -2.28 -33.89
CA PHE A 193 -16.89 -1.95 -34.49
C PHE A 193 -16.80 -0.88 -35.60
N ARG A 194 -15.70 -0.12 -35.71
CA ARG A 194 -15.53 0.88 -36.79
C ARG A 194 -14.89 0.33 -38.06
N THR A 195 -14.15 -0.76 -37.99
CA THR A 195 -13.47 -1.37 -39.16
C THR A 195 -14.14 -2.69 -39.58
N GLY A 196 -15.44 -2.61 -39.89
CA GLY A 196 -16.09 -3.27 -41.03
C GLY A 196 -15.92 -4.77 -41.38
N GLU A 197 -15.18 -5.62 -40.66
CA GLU A 197 -14.93 -7.01 -41.12
C GLU A 197 -15.54 -8.12 -40.24
N ALA A 198 -16.15 -7.81 -39.10
CA ALA A 198 -16.72 -8.85 -38.22
C ALA A 198 -18.26 -8.99 -38.26
N PHE A 199 -18.97 -8.26 -39.12
CA PHE A 199 -20.44 -8.27 -39.13
C PHE A 199 -21.07 -9.56 -39.70
N PHE A 200 -20.32 -10.38 -40.45
CA PHE A 200 -20.87 -11.56 -41.13
C PHE A 200 -20.75 -12.89 -40.38
N ARG A 201 -19.98 -13.00 -39.28
CA ARG A 201 -19.81 -14.29 -38.57
C ARG A 201 -20.81 -14.54 -37.44
N PHE A 202 -21.48 -13.51 -36.92
CA PHE A 202 -22.36 -13.69 -35.76
C PHE A 202 -23.81 -14.09 -36.14
N TYR A 203 -24.32 -13.66 -37.30
CA TYR A 203 -25.71 -13.96 -37.71
C TYR A 203 -25.91 -15.30 -38.45
N GLY A 204 -24.85 -16.03 -38.80
CA GLY A 204 -24.94 -17.34 -39.48
C GLY A 204 -25.24 -18.53 -38.57
N LYS A 205 -25.17 -18.36 -37.24
CA LYS A 205 -25.34 -19.45 -36.25
C LYS A 205 -26.66 -19.44 -35.48
N LEU A 206 -27.57 -18.49 -35.77
CA LEU A 206 -28.87 -18.36 -35.08
C LEU A 206 -30.07 -18.79 -35.93
N LYS A 207 -29.85 -19.50 -37.04
CA LYS A 207 -30.93 -20.22 -37.75
C LYS A 207 -30.48 -21.62 -38.12
N LYS A 208 -30.69 -22.56 -37.21
CA LYS A 208 -31.10 -23.95 -37.48
C LYS A 208 -31.60 -24.59 -36.20
#